data_AF-A0AAD6LRW5-F1
#
_entry.id   AF-A0AAD6LRW5-F1
#
_cell.length_a   1.000
_cell.length_b   1.000
_cell.length_c   1.000
_cell.angle_alpha   90.00
_cell.angle_beta   90.00
_cell.angle_gamma   90.00
#
_symmetry.space_group_name_H-M   'P 1'
#
loop_
_entity.id
_entity.type
_entity.pdbx_description
1 polymer ?
#
loop_
_entity_poly.entity_id
_entity_poly.type
_entity_poly.pdbx_seq_one_letter_code
_entity_poly.pdbx_strand_id
1 'polypeptide(L)'
;MNTYWYIYMRTRNTELGKLLGEQCLKMNYKVVAEESAYMYQMQAWKPLVRLLDKEELKRENKSENEDTRALIREKMEGFLKGVSEVSQRHRSGSYTIHDVDLREQIKEATVKLVVPAYIEFLNAYSSALPSKSYVKPEAVHGLFDQIFNGSHGKLKRRDSKHRTRGGTSSSFDVESKDLRRLGSYTSDM
;
A
#
# COMPACT_ATOMS: atom_id res chain seq x y z
N MET A 1 14.11 -1.41 6.46
CA MET A 1 14.07 -1.75 5.02
C MET A 1 14.97 -0.82 4.17
N ASN A 2 14.54 0.39 3.81
CA ASN A 2 15.25 1.26 2.83
C ASN A 2 16.74 1.44 3.09
N THR A 3 17.13 1.77 4.33
CA THR A 3 18.53 2.03 4.68
C THR A 3 19.41 0.81 4.45
N TYR A 4 18.96 -0.36 4.91
CA TYR A 4 19.68 -1.62 4.73
C TYR A 4 19.79 -2.01 3.26
N TRP A 5 18.68 -1.86 2.51
CA TRP A 5 18.70 -2.11 1.06
C TRP A 5 19.67 -1.18 0.34
N TYR A 6 19.65 0.12 0.66
CA TYR A 6 20.55 1.10 0.08
C TYR A 6 22.01 0.76 0.35
N ILE A 7 22.37 0.44 1.60
CA ILE A 7 23.73 0.05 1.96
C ILE A 7 24.16 -1.19 1.17
N TYR A 8 23.32 -2.22 1.14
CA TYR A 8 23.62 -3.45 0.39
C TYR A 8 23.83 -3.16 -1.10
N MET A 9 22.88 -2.49 -1.75
CA MET A 9 22.90 -2.21 -3.19
C MET A 9 24.06 -1.33 -3.60
N ARG A 10 24.40 -0.31 -2.80
CA ARG A 10 25.51 0.61 -3.08
C ARG A 10 26.88 0.01 -2.80
N THR A 11 26.97 -0.99 -1.93
CA THR A 11 28.27 -1.53 -1.49
C THR A 11 28.67 -2.81 -2.24
N ARG A 12 27.72 -3.68 -2.60
CA ARG A 12 27.98 -5.06 -3.06
C ARG A 12 28.88 -5.22 -4.30
N ASN A 13 29.04 -4.19 -5.12
CA ASN A 13 29.85 -4.22 -6.35
C ASN A 13 31.01 -3.20 -6.30
N THR A 14 31.48 -2.86 -5.11
CA THR A 14 32.56 -1.89 -4.90
C THR A 14 33.78 -2.56 -4.26
N GLU A 15 34.93 -1.87 -4.26
CA GLU A 15 36.13 -2.32 -3.52
C GLU A 15 35.85 -2.52 -2.03
N LEU A 16 35.01 -1.66 -1.43
CA LEU A 16 34.55 -1.84 -0.06
C LEU A 16 33.76 -3.13 0.11
N GLY A 17 32.90 -3.47 -0.86
CA GLY A 17 32.16 -4.73 -0.83
C GLY A 17 33.05 -5.96 -0.93
N LYS A 18 34.13 -5.90 -1.72
CA LYS A 18 35.15 -6.97 -1.79
C LYS A 18 35.88 -7.11 -0.47
N LEU A 19 36.25 -5.99 0.18
CA LEU A 19 36.93 -5.97 1.46
C LEU A 19 36.06 -6.54 2.59
N LEU A 20 34.78 -6.17 2.64
CA LEU A 20 33.83 -6.67 3.65
C LEU A 20 33.43 -8.13 3.42
N GLY A 21 33.50 -8.59 2.18
CA GLY A 21 33.06 -9.92 1.78
C GLY A 21 31.55 -10.01 1.53
N GLU A 22 31.18 -10.79 0.52
CA GLU A 22 29.79 -10.92 0.07
C GLU A 22 28.87 -11.49 1.18
N GLN A 23 29.36 -12.46 1.94
CA GLN A 23 28.59 -13.11 3.00
C GLN A 23 28.22 -12.12 4.12
N CYS A 24 29.18 -11.27 4.52
CA CYS A 24 28.95 -10.22 5.51
C CYS A 24 27.87 -9.24 5.02
N LEU A 25 27.96 -8.80 3.76
CA LEU A 25 26.97 -7.89 3.18
C LEU A 25 25.57 -8.50 3.11
N LYS A 26 25.47 -9.78 2.75
CA LYS A 26 24.20 -10.50 2.67
C LYS A 26 23.56 -10.62 4.06
N MET A 27 24.28 -11.14 5.04
CA MET A 27 23.73 -11.41 6.38
C MET A 27 23.37 -10.12 7.12
N ASN A 28 24.21 -9.09 7.06
CA ASN A 28 24.00 -7.88 7.88
C ASN A 28 23.08 -6.84 7.23
N TYR A 29 22.92 -6.85 5.90
CA TYR A 29 22.14 -5.81 5.21
C TYR A 29 21.03 -6.38 4.33
N LYS A 30 21.32 -7.36 3.46
CA LYS A 30 20.29 -7.91 2.56
C LYS A 30 19.18 -8.59 3.36
N VAL A 31 19.54 -9.53 4.24
CA VAL A 31 18.57 -10.28 5.06
C VAL A 31 17.75 -9.33 5.93
N VAL A 32 18.40 -8.38 6.61
CA VAL A 32 17.70 -7.40 7.47
C VAL A 32 16.74 -6.51 6.65
N ALA A 33 17.08 -6.18 5.41
CA ALA A 33 16.18 -5.46 4.50
C ALA A 33 14.96 -6.31 4.13
N GLU A 34 15.17 -7.58 3.79
CA GLU A 34 14.13 -8.55 3.44
C GLU A 34 13.21 -8.86 4.64
N GLU A 35 13.76 -9.06 5.83
CA GLU A 35 12.98 -9.23 7.06
C GLU A 35 12.15 -7.99 7.38
N SER A 36 12.73 -6.79 7.22
CA SER A 36 11.98 -5.54 7.37
C SER A 36 10.83 -5.44 6.37
N ALA A 37 11.05 -5.86 5.12
CA ALA A 37 10.02 -5.88 4.07
C ALA A 37 8.89 -6.85 4.42
N TYR A 38 9.24 -8.05 4.89
CA TYR A 38 8.28 -9.03 5.38
C TYR A 38 7.47 -8.48 6.56
N MET A 39 8.13 -7.86 7.55
CA MET A 39 7.43 -7.26 8.69
C MET A 39 6.46 -6.15 8.26
N TYR A 40 6.84 -5.32 7.29
CA TYR A 40 5.92 -4.35 6.68
C TYR A 40 4.67 -5.03 6.11
N GLN A 41 4.84 -6.10 5.33
CA GLN A 41 3.71 -6.85 4.77
C GLN A 41 2.79 -7.41 5.86
N MET A 42 3.40 -8.00 6.88
CA MET A 42 2.72 -8.63 8.01
C MET A 42 1.96 -7.65 8.89
N GLN A 43 2.46 -6.42 9.04
CA GLN A 43 1.84 -5.41 9.91
C GLN A 43 0.83 -4.55 9.16
N ALA A 44 1.10 -4.19 7.89
CA ALA A 44 0.26 -3.29 7.13
C ALA A 44 -0.92 -4.00 6.46
N TRP A 45 -0.70 -5.19 5.90
CA TRP A 45 -1.65 -5.81 4.97
C TRP A 45 -2.29 -7.09 5.51
N LYS A 46 -1.53 -7.93 6.23
CA LYS A 46 -2.07 -9.20 6.75
C LYS A 46 -3.30 -9.02 7.66
N PRO A 47 -3.38 -8.02 8.56
CA PRO A 47 -4.60 -7.80 9.35
C PRO A 47 -5.81 -7.48 8.48
N LEU A 48 -5.62 -6.75 7.39
CA LEU A 48 -6.69 -6.41 6.45
C LEU A 48 -7.18 -7.64 5.69
N VAL A 49 -6.25 -8.51 5.25
CA VAL A 49 -6.61 -9.78 4.62
C VAL A 49 -7.38 -10.69 5.58
N ARG A 50 -7.05 -10.69 6.88
CA ARG A 50 -7.79 -11.47 7.89
C ARG A 50 -9.24 -11.01 8.07
N LEU A 51 -9.54 -9.72 7.90
CA LEU A 51 -10.93 -9.24 7.92
C LEU A 51 -11.76 -9.92 6.83
N LEU A 52 -11.13 -10.28 5.71
CA LEU A 52 -11.76 -10.96 4.58
C LEU A 52 -11.77 -12.50 4.71
N ASP A 53 -11.32 -13.05 5.85
CA ASP A 53 -11.32 -14.49 6.06
C ASP A 53 -12.75 -15.03 6.25
N LYS A 54 -13.08 -16.06 5.47
CA LYS A 54 -14.38 -16.74 5.44
C LYS A 54 -14.58 -17.66 6.64
N GLU A 55 -13.52 -18.16 7.25
CA GLU A 55 -13.62 -19.16 8.31
C GLU A 55 -14.21 -18.59 9.60
N GLU A 56 -14.03 -17.30 9.87
CA GLU A 56 -14.76 -16.61 10.94
C GLU A 56 -16.26 -16.54 10.65
N LEU A 57 -16.65 -16.27 9.40
CA LEU A 57 -18.06 -16.18 9.00
C LEU A 57 -18.77 -17.55 9.03
N LYS A 58 -18.06 -18.63 8.66
CA LYS A 58 -18.58 -20.00 8.72
C LYS A 58 -18.73 -20.54 10.14
N ARG A 59 -17.86 -20.13 11.07
CA ARG A 59 -17.97 -20.51 12.49
C ARG A 59 -19.16 -19.86 13.17
N GLU A 60 -19.53 -18.66 12.74
CA GLU A 60 -20.57 -17.87 13.40
C GLU A 60 -21.99 -18.19 12.92
N ASN A 61 -22.23 -18.65 11.67
CA ASN A 61 -23.61 -18.92 11.24
C ASN A 61 -23.77 -20.02 10.17
N LYS A 62 -24.77 -20.90 10.37
CA LYS A 62 -25.28 -21.92 9.42
C LYS A 62 -26.48 -21.43 8.58
N SER A 63 -26.87 -20.17 8.67
CA SER A 63 -28.07 -19.59 8.03
C SER A 63 -27.79 -18.16 7.55
N GLU A 64 -28.22 -17.79 6.34
CA GLU A 64 -28.14 -16.43 5.79
C GLU A 64 -29.08 -15.46 6.54
N ASN A 65 -28.71 -15.08 7.76
CA ASN A 65 -29.48 -14.14 8.57
C ASN A 65 -29.00 -12.69 8.35
N GLU A 66 -29.85 -11.71 8.68
CA GLU A 66 -29.52 -10.27 8.66
C GLU A 66 -28.20 -9.96 9.38
N ASP A 67 -27.94 -10.62 10.52
CA ASP A 67 -26.72 -10.47 11.30
C ASP A 67 -25.46 -10.87 10.52
N THR A 68 -25.53 -11.94 9.72
CA THR A 68 -24.43 -12.37 8.86
C THR A 68 -24.17 -11.34 7.76
N ARG A 69 -25.23 -10.74 7.19
CA ARG A 69 -25.09 -9.67 6.21
C ARG A 69 -24.51 -8.39 6.82
N ALA A 70 -24.88 -8.06 8.05
CA ALA A 70 -24.32 -6.92 8.78
C ALA A 70 -22.82 -7.11 9.04
N LEU A 71 -22.42 -8.29 9.49
CA LEU A 71 -21.01 -8.63 9.72
C LEU A 71 -20.18 -8.62 8.43
N ILE A 72 -20.73 -9.12 7.31
CA ILE A 72 -20.08 -9.04 5.99
C ILE A 72 -19.83 -7.58 5.59
N ARG A 73 -20.81 -6.69 5.83
CA ARG A 73 -20.66 -5.25 5.57
C ARG A 73 -19.59 -4.63 6.46
N GLU A 74 -19.62 -4.91 7.76
CA GLU A 74 -18.62 -4.42 8.71
C GLU A 74 -17.19 -4.83 8.32
N LYS A 75 -16.99 -6.10 7.96
CA LYS A 75 -15.70 -6.61 7.49
C LYS A 75 -15.23 -5.90 6.21
N MET A 76 -16.12 -5.67 5.25
CA MET A 76 -15.82 -4.93 4.03
C MET A 76 -15.45 -3.47 4.32
N GLU A 77 -16.21 -2.78 5.17
CA GLU A 77 -15.94 -1.40 5.56
C GLU A 77 -14.61 -1.28 6.31
N GLY A 78 -14.35 -2.19 7.26
CA GLY A 78 -13.08 -2.26 7.97
C GLY A 78 -11.90 -2.48 7.04
N PHE A 79 -12.04 -3.38 6.07
CA PHE A 79 -11.02 -3.60 5.04
C PHE A 79 -10.74 -2.33 4.22
N LEU A 80 -11.78 -1.70 3.66
CA LEU A 80 -11.63 -0.50 2.84
C LEU A 80 -11.04 0.67 3.62
N LYS A 81 -11.47 0.85 4.87
CA LYS A 81 -10.91 1.85 5.78
C LYS A 81 -9.42 1.60 6.02
N GLY A 82 -9.03 0.37 6.35
CA GLY A 82 -7.64 0.03 6.58
C GLY A 82 -6.76 0.20 5.33
N VAL A 83 -7.27 -0.18 4.14
CA VAL A 83 -6.60 0.07 2.86
C VAL A 83 -6.41 1.57 2.63
N SER A 84 -7.43 2.38 2.93
CA SER A 84 -7.36 3.85 2.81
C SER A 84 -6.32 4.45 3.77
N GLU A 85 -6.27 3.98 5.02
CA GLU A 85 -5.29 4.44 6.03
C GLU A 85 -3.85 4.12 5.62
N VAL A 86 -3.57 2.89 5.17
CA VAL A 86 -2.24 2.52 4.68
C VAL A 86 -1.88 3.33 3.44
N SER A 87 -2.83 3.54 2.53
CA SER A 87 -2.65 4.38 1.35
C SER A 87 -2.33 5.83 1.72
N GLN A 88 -2.99 6.36 2.75
CA GLN A 88 -2.74 7.71 3.23
C GLN A 88 -1.32 7.87 3.79
N ARG A 89 -0.78 6.86 4.49
CA ARG A 89 0.62 6.89 4.98
C ARG A 89 1.64 6.96 3.84
N HIS A 90 1.36 6.31 2.71
CA HIS A 90 2.19 6.45 1.51
C HIS A 90 2.05 7.85 0.88
N ARG A 91 0.81 8.35 0.74
CA ARG A 91 0.55 9.68 0.15
C ARG A 91 1.09 10.85 0.97
N SER A 92 1.07 10.74 2.30
CA SER A 92 1.63 11.76 3.20
C SER A 92 3.17 11.75 3.23
N GLY A 93 3.80 10.79 2.56
CA GLY A 93 5.25 10.58 2.56
C GLY A 93 5.78 9.88 3.81
N SER A 94 4.91 9.49 4.76
CA SER A 94 5.32 8.74 5.96
C SER A 94 5.93 7.39 5.59
N TYR A 95 5.39 6.74 4.55
CA TYR A 95 6.00 5.60 3.89
C TYR A 95 6.50 6.04 2.51
N THR A 96 7.80 5.91 2.28
CA THR A 96 8.42 6.20 0.99
C THR A 96 9.46 5.12 0.71
N ILE A 97 9.40 4.45 -0.44
CA ILE A 97 10.42 3.49 -0.88
C ILE A 97 11.16 4.11 -2.06
N HIS A 98 12.45 4.41 -1.89
CA HIS A 98 13.18 5.20 -2.89
C HIS A 98 13.69 4.35 -4.06
N ASP A 99 14.19 3.16 -3.73
CA ASP A 99 14.73 2.23 -4.70
C ASP A 99 13.61 1.63 -5.57
N VAL A 100 13.79 1.67 -6.89
CA VAL A 100 12.75 1.31 -7.86
C VAL A 100 12.45 -0.18 -7.81
N ASP A 101 13.48 -1.02 -7.79
CA ASP A 101 13.33 -2.48 -7.81
C ASP A 101 12.72 -2.96 -6.49
N LEU A 102 13.18 -2.43 -5.36
CA LEU A 102 12.59 -2.76 -4.06
C LEU A 102 11.12 -2.36 -4.02
N ARG A 103 10.78 -1.17 -4.52
CA ARG A 103 9.40 -0.68 -4.52
C ARG A 103 8.49 -1.54 -5.37
N GLU A 104 8.95 -1.95 -6.56
CA GLU A 104 8.20 -2.85 -7.43
C GLU A 104 7.97 -4.21 -6.76
N GLN A 105 9.00 -4.77 -6.11
CA GLN A 105 8.87 -6.04 -5.35
C GLN A 105 7.86 -5.93 -4.20
N ILE A 106 7.88 -4.83 -3.43
CA ILE A 106 6.91 -4.61 -2.36
C ILE A 106 5.49 -4.43 -2.92
N LYS A 107 5.33 -3.71 -4.03
CA LYS A 107 4.05 -3.56 -4.71
C LYS A 107 3.50 -4.91 -5.16
N GLU A 108 4.31 -5.69 -5.87
CA GLU A 108 3.94 -7.02 -6.38
C GLU A 108 3.55 -7.96 -5.23
N ALA A 109 4.33 -7.99 -4.14
CA ALA A 109 4.00 -8.77 -2.95
C ALA A 109 2.67 -8.33 -2.31
N THR A 110 2.41 -7.03 -2.25
CA THR A 110 1.15 -6.48 -1.73
C THR A 110 -0.03 -6.89 -2.60
N VAL A 111 0.10 -6.74 -3.92
CA VAL A 111 -0.95 -7.13 -4.89
C VAL A 111 -1.27 -8.62 -4.76
N LYS A 112 -0.23 -9.48 -4.75
CA LYS A 112 -0.39 -10.94 -4.61
C LYS A 112 -1.02 -11.34 -3.28
N LEU A 113 -0.82 -10.58 -2.22
CA LEU A 113 -1.38 -10.86 -0.91
C LEU A 113 -2.84 -10.39 -0.79
N VAL A 114 -3.14 -9.18 -1.25
CA VAL A 114 -4.41 -8.50 -0.94
C VAL A 114 -5.48 -8.73 -2.02
N VAL A 115 -5.11 -8.63 -3.30
CA VAL A 115 -6.09 -8.65 -4.40
C VAL A 115 -6.81 -10.00 -4.50
N PRO A 116 -6.15 -11.16 -4.43
CA PRO A 116 -6.84 -12.46 -4.47
C PRO A 116 -7.83 -12.62 -3.31
N ALA A 117 -7.45 -12.25 -2.09
CA ALA A 117 -8.33 -12.33 -0.92
C ALA A 117 -9.58 -11.43 -1.08
N TYR A 118 -9.40 -10.24 -1.64
CA TYR A 118 -10.49 -9.32 -1.94
C TYR A 118 -11.47 -9.87 -2.98
N ILE A 119 -10.95 -10.38 -4.10
CA ILE A 119 -11.76 -11.00 -5.15
C ILE A 119 -12.52 -12.20 -4.59
N GLU A 120 -11.84 -13.05 -3.83
CA GLU A 120 -12.43 -14.24 -3.25
C GLU A 120 -13.57 -13.91 -2.28
N PHE A 121 -13.42 -12.86 -1.47
CA PHE A 121 -14.46 -12.37 -0.58
C PHE A 121 -15.66 -11.81 -1.34
N LEU A 122 -15.42 -10.97 -2.36
CA LEU A 122 -16.49 -10.41 -3.19
C LEU A 122 -17.27 -11.50 -3.93
N ASN A 123 -16.58 -12.49 -4.49
CA ASN A 123 -17.24 -13.62 -5.17
C ASN A 123 -18.15 -14.40 -4.22
N ALA A 124 -17.78 -14.52 -2.94
CA ALA A 124 -18.58 -15.23 -1.95
C ALA A 124 -19.77 -14.41 -1.43
N TYR A 125 -19.65 -13.09 -1.32
CA TYR A 125 -20.60 -12.26 -0.56
C TYR A 125 -21.17 -11.06 -1.31
N SER A 126 -20.94 -10.95 -2.62
CA SER A 126 -21.45 -9.84 -3.45
C SER A 126 -22.98 -9.68 -3.39
N SER A 127 -23.74 -10.77 -3.25
CA SER A 127 -25.20 -10.74 -3.09
C SER A 127 -25.66 -10.16 -1.74
N ALA A 128 -24.82 -10.23 -0.70
CA ALA A 128 -25.09 -9.69 0.63
C ALA A 128 -24.65 -8.22 0.77
N LEU A 129 -23.92 -7.69 -0.21
CA LEU A 129 -23.37 -6.34 -0.22
C LEU A 129 -24.18 -5.40 -1.14
N PRO A 130 -24.61 -4.23 -0.65
CA PRO A 130 -25.16 -3.20 -1.52
C PRO A 130 -24.15 -2.77 -2.61
N SER A 131 -24.63 -2.42 -3.81
CA SER A 131 -23.78 -2.08 -4.95
C SER A 131 -22.84 -0.88 -4.74
N LYS A 132 -23.04 -0.10 -3.66
CA LYS A 132 -22.21 1.06 -3.30
C LYS A 132 -21.21 0.78 -2.17
N SER A 133 -21.24 -0.40 -1.55
CA SER A 133 -20.42 -0.71 -0.36
C SER A 133 -19.05 -1.32 -0.69
N TYR A 134 -18.74 -1.52 -1.97
CA TYR A 134 -17.46 -2.08 -2.40
C TYR A 134 -16.98 -1.44 -3.72
N VAL A 135 -15.69 -1.59 -3.99
CA VAL A 135 -15.06 -1.10 -5.22
C VAL A 135 -14.72 -2.28 -6.13
N LYS A 136 -14.59 -2.02 -7.43
CA LYS A 136 -14.15 -3.09 -8.36
C LYS A 136 -12.72 -3.54 -8.02
N PRO A 137 -12.38 -4.83 -8.15
CA PRO A 137 -11.02 -5.32 -7.88
C PRO A 137 -9.92 -4.57 -8.65
N GLU A 138 -10.21 -4.14 -9.88
CA GLU A 138 -9.28 -3.35 -10.71
C GLU A 138 -8.95 -2.00 -10.09
N ALA A 139 -9.90 -1.40 -9.35
CA ALA A 139 -9.66 -0.15 -8.63
C ALA A 139 -8.75 -0.36 -7.41
N VAL A 140 -8.82 -1.50 -6.74
CA VAL A 140 -7.90 -1.86 -5.64
C VAL A 140 -6.49 -2.08 -6.18
N HIS A 141 -6.35 -2.75 -7.33
CA HIS A 141 -5.06 -2.89 -8.00
C HIS A 141 -4.48 -1.52 -8.41
N GLY A 142 -5.29 -0.69 -9.08
CA GLY A 142 -4.87 0.64 -9.51
C GLY A 142 -4.50 1.57 -8.35
N LEU A 143 -5.13 1.39 -7.18
CA LEU A 143 -4.73 2.06 -5.95
C LEU A 143 -3.31 1.66 -5.52
N PHE A 144 -2.96 0.38 -5.58
CA PHE A 144 -1.59 -0.08 -5.27
C PHE A 144 -0.57 0.48 -6.26
N ASP A 145 -0.90 0.52 -7.56
CA ASP A 145 -0.05 1.21 -8.54
C ASP A 145 0.15 2.68 -8.18
N GLN A 146 -0.90 3.39 -7.76
CA GLN A 146 -0.82 4.79 -7.38
C GLN A 146 0.08 5.03 -6.16
N ILE A 147 -0.10 4.26 -5.08
CA ILE A 147 0.61 4.52 -3.82
C ILE A 147 2.08 4.10 -3.89
N PHE A 148 2.40 3.05 -4.66
CA PHE A 148 3.78 2.58 -4.81
C PHE A 148 4.53 3.27 -5.94
N ASN A 149 3.90 3.69 -7.04
CA ASN A 149 4.64 4.43 -8.07
C ASN A 149 4.75 5.92 -7.75
N GLY A 150 3.89 6.41 -6.85
CA GLY A 150 3.72 7.83 -6.56
C GLY A 150 3.10 8.56 -7.75
N SER A 151 2.20 9.50 -7.48
CA SER A 151 2.11 10.64 -8.39
C SER A 151 3.52 11.24 -8.43
N HIS A 152 4.14 11.35 -9.61
CA HIS A 152 5.48 11.88 -9.79
C HIS A 152 5.56 13.33 -9.26
N GLY A 153 5.65 13.48 -7.93
CA GLY A 153 6.09 14.68 -7.26
C GLY A 153 7.54 14.84 -7.65
N LYS A 154 7.77 15.62 -8.70
CA LYS A 154 9.05 16.02 -9.26
C LYS A 154 10.11 15.98 -8.16
N LEU A 155 10.97 14.96 -8.20
CA LEU A 155 12.26 15.00 -7.52
C LEU A 155 12.96 16.22 -8.10
N LYS A 156 12.80 17.36 -7.43
CA LYS A 156 13.54 18.58 -7.71
C LYS A 156 14.98 18.21 -7.37
N ARG A 157 15.69 17.71 -8.38
CA ARG A 157 17.13 17.50 -8.34
C ARG A 157 17.69 18.75 -7.68
N ARG A 158 18.37 18.57 -6.56
CA ARG A 158 19.12 19.61 -5.89
C ARG A 158 20.29 19.94 -6.83
N ASP A 159 19.98 20.71 -7.87
CA ASP A 159 20.98 21.26 -8.77
C ASP A 159 21.70 22.34 -7.97
N SER A 160 22.91 22.03 -7.55
CA SER A 160 23.83 22.99 -6.97
C SER A 160 24.30 23.91 -8.10
N LYS A 161 23.52 24.96 -8.42
CA LYS A 161 24.03 26.07 -9.22
C LYS A 161 23.37 27.40 -8.85
N HIS A 162 24.15 28.15 -8.08
CA HIS A 162 24.29 29.60 -8.03
C HIS A 162 23.21 30.48 -8.73
N ARG A 163 22.47 31.24 -7.90
CA ARG A 163 21.82 32.55 -8.10
C ARG A 163 21.53 33.03 -9.54
N THR A 164 20.25 33.25 -9.89
CA THR A 164 19.62 34.59 -10.08
C THR A 164 18.10 34.55 -10.39
N ARG A 165 17.34 35.27 -9.56
CA ARG A 165 16.12 36.09 -9.77
C ARG A 165 15.18 35.82 -10.98
N GLY A 166 13.90 35.57 -10.64
CA GLY A 166 12.71 36.22 -11.24
C GLY A 166 11.86 35.42 -12.23
N GLY A 167 10.54 35.31 -11.98
CA GLY A 167 9.55 34.97 -13.00
C GLY A 167 8.32 34.19 -12.49
N THR A 168 7.15 34.86 -12.51
CA THR A 168 5.80 34.38 -12.13
C THR A 168 5.06 33.70 -13.30
N SER A 169 4.25 32.66 -13.05
CA SER A 169 2.96 32.30 -13.74
C SER A 169 2.56 30.85 -13.37
N SER A 170 1.47 30.63 -12.62
CA SER A 170 0.04 30.48 -12.99
C SER A 170 -0.38 29.06 -13.44
N SER A 171 -1.03 28.36 -12.50
CA SER A 171 -2.19 27.43 -12.56
C SER A 171 -2.46 26.57 -13.80
N PHE A 172 -2.68 25.27 -13.57
CA PHE A 172 -3.87 24.54 -14.02
C PHE A 172 -4.25 23.46 -13.00
N ASP A 173 -5.36 23.68 -12.30
CA ASP A 173 -6.04 22.76 -11.38
C ASP A 173 -7.39 22.38 -12.01
N VAL A 174 -7.47 21.21 -12.64
CA VAL A 174 -8.74 20.55 -12.93
C VAL A 174 -8.50 19.04 -12.80
N GLU A 175 -9.44 18.34 -12.16
CA GLU A 175 -9.51 16.88 -12.04
C GLU A 175 -8.87 16.23 -10.79
N SER A 176 -9.27 16.74 -9.61
CA SER A 176 -9.11 16.04 -8.32
C SER A 176 -10.33 16.26 -7.41
N LYS A 177 -11.53 16.13 -8.00
CA LYS A 177 -12.81 16.29 -7.29
C LYS A 177 -13.46 14.98 -6.86
N ASP A 178 -13.16 13.85 -7.51
CA ASP A 178 -13.87 12.60 -7.21
C ASP A 178 -13.27 11.78 -6.06
N LEU A 179 -12.01 11.98 -5.70
CA LEU A 179 -11.38 11.28 -4.57
C LEU A 179 -11.62 11.90 -3.19
N ARG A 180 -12.16 13.12 -3.13
CA ARG A 180 -12.44 13.81 -1.85
C ARG A 180 -13.75 13.40 -1.18
N ARG A 181 -14.63 12.68 -1.89
CA ARG A 181 -15.96 12.29 -1.37
C ARG A 181 -15.97 11.09 -0.42
N LEU A 182 -14.85 10.40 -0.23
CA LEU A 182 -14.78 9.27 0.72
C LEU A 182 -14.61 9.69 2.20
N GLY A 183 -14.32 10.96 2.48
CA GLY A 183 -13.99 11.42 3.84
C GLY A 183 -15.12 12.15 4.60
N SER A 184 -16.35 12.20 4.08
CA SER A 184 -17.36 13.16 4.55
C SER A 184 -18.69 12.56 5.02
N TYR A 185 -18.74 11.26 5.33
CA TYR A 185 -19.95 10.63 5.87
C TYR A 185 -19.70 9.95 7.21
N THR A 186 -19.14 10.68 8.18
CA THR A 186 -19.34 10.40 9.62
C THR A 186 -19.12 11.69 10.43
N SER A 187 -20.08 12.60 10.37
CA SER A 187 -20.46 13.42 11.51
C SER A 187 -21.91 13.82 11.30
N ASP A 188 -22.66 13.76 12.38
CA ASP A 188 -24.04 14.21 12.55
C ASP A 188 -25.11 13.13 12.28
N MET A 189 -25.32 12.29 13.31
CA MET A 189 -26.59 12.11 14.04
C MET A 189 -26.37 11.08 15.16
#